data_AF-A0A0F3K3K2-F1
#
_entry.id   AF-A0A0F3K3K2-F1
#
_cell.length_a   1.000
_cell.length_b   1.000
_cell.length_c   1.000
_cell.angle_alpha   90.00
_cell.angle_beta   90.00
_cell.angle_gamma   90.00
#
_symmetry.space_group_name_H-M   'P 1'
#
loop_
_entity.id
_entity.type
_entity.pdbx_description
1 polymer ?
#
loop_
_entity_poly.entity_id
_entity_poly.type
_entity_poly.pdbx_seq_one_letter_code
_entity_poly.pdbx_strand_id
1 'polypeptide(L)' 'MDIMMPEMDGLEAMRRIRAERRLAELPIIALTAKAMSDDRERCIEAGANDYIAKPIDIDKLVSLCRVWCSRR' A
#
# COMPACT_ATOMS: atom_id res chain seq x y z
N MET A 1 -0.24 -0.72 4.26
CA MET A 1 -0.14 -2.18 4.17
C MET A 1 1.30 -2.58 4.29
N ASP A 2 1.70 -3.30 5.34
CA ASP A 2 3.04 -3.87 5.39
C ASP A 2 3.11 -5.08 4.45
N ILE A 3 4.14 -5.19 3.63
CA ILE A 3 4.30 -6.33 2.72
C ILE A 3 4.76 -7.58 3.48
N MET A 4 5.60 -7.41 4.49
CA MET A 4 6.11 -8.52 5.29
C MET A 4 5.25 -8.68 6.55
N MET A 5 4.24 -9.54 6.45
CA MET A 5 3.31 -9.88 7.53
C MET A 5 3.33 -11.40 7.80
N PRO A 6 3.11 -11.84 9.06
CA PRO A 6 2.96 -13.26 9.37
C PRO A 6 1.63 -13.80 8.81
N GLU A 7 1.58 -15.11 8.54
CA GLU A 7 0.42 -15.87 8.02
C GLU A 7 -0.03 -15.52 6.60
N MET A 8 -0.20 -14.22 6.29
CA MET A 8 -0.59 -13.71 4.97
C MET A 8 0.23 -12.46 4.65
N ASP A 9 0.87 -12.44 3.49
CA ASP A 9 1.64 -11.28 3.05
C ASP A 9 0.74 -10.12 2.60
N GLY A 10 1.31 -8.91 2.61
CA GLY A 10 0.56 -7.71 2.27
C GLY A 10 0.09 -7.64 0.81
N LEU A 11 0.76 -8.33 -0.13
CA LEU A 11 0.31 -8.36 -1.53
C LEU A 11 -1.00 -9.14 -1.64
N GLU A 12 -1.06 -10.31 -1.00
CA GLU A 12 -2.28 -11.12 -0.95
C GLU A 12 -3.41 -10.39 -0.23
N ALA A 13 -3.12 -9.71 0.89
CA ALA A 13 -4.11 -8.90 1.59
C ALA A 13 -4.70 -7.79 0.69
N MET A 14 -3.86 -7.11 -0.10
CA MET A 14 -4.33 -6.08 -1.04
C MET A 14 -5.23 -6.66 -2.13
N ARG A 15 -4.87 -7.80 -2.71
CA ARG A 15 -5.70 -8.47 -3.72
C ARG A 15 -7.08 -8.83 -3.16
N ARG A 16 -7.14 -9.34 -1.92
CA ARG A 16 -8.41 -9.66 -1.25
C ARG A 16 -9.25 -8.41 -1.01
N ILE A 17 -8.65 -7.32 -0.52
CA ILE A 17 -9.33 -6.04 -0.35
C ILE A 17 -9.90 -5.53 -1.69
N ARG A 18 -9.15 -5.67 -2.79
CA ARG A 18 -9.59 -5.24 -4.13
C ARG A 18 -10.69 -6.11 -4.72
N ALA A 19 -10.77 -7.39 -4.34
CA ALA A 19 -11.85 -8.28 -4.75
C ALA A 19 -13.20 -7.89 -4.09
N GLU A 20 -13.17 -7.20 -2.95
CA GLU A 20 -14.37 -6.69 -2.30
C GLU A 20 -14.86 -5.40 -2.97
N ARG A 21 -15.97 -5.48 -3.73
CA ARG A 21 -16.54 -4.33 -4.46
C ARG A 21 -16.76 -3.08 -3.60
N ARG A 22 -17.12 -3.24 -2.33
CA ARG A 22 -17.33 -2.12 -1.39
C ARG A 22 -16.04 -1.40 -1.01
N LEU A 23 -14.89 -2.07 -1.17
CA LEU A 23 -13.56 -1.56 -0.83
C LEU A 23 -12.68 -1.35 -2.08
N ALA A 24 -13.23 -1.48 -3.28
CA ALA A 24 -12.49 -1.39 -4.53
C ALA A 24 -11.69 -0.08 -4.64
N GLU A 25 -12.27 1.02 -4.15
CA GLU A 25 -11.64 2.36 -4.16
C GLU A 25 -10.96 2.74 -2.84
N LEU A 26 -10.96 1.86 -1.83
CA LEU A 26 -10.31 2.14 -0.54
C LEU A 26 -8.82 2.47 -0.79
N PRO A 27 -8.32 3.65 -0.37
CA PRO A 27 -6.91 3.96 -0.53
C PRO A 27 -6.01 3.01 0.26
N ILE A 28 -5.04 2.39 -0.42
CA ILE A 28 -4.03 1.51 0.18
C ILE A 28 -2.65 2.08 -0.12
N ILE A 29 -1.90 2.41 0.93
CA ILE A 29 -0.48 2.79 0.85
C ILE A 29 0.35 1.58 1.29
N ALA A 30 1.17 1.02 0.40
CA ALA A 30 2.06 -0.09 0.70
C ALA A 30 3.33 0.37 1.44
N LEU A 31 3.85 -0.46 2.34
CA LEU A 31 5.09 -0.22 3.08
C LEU A 31 6.08 -1.33 2.71
N THR A 32 7.15 -0.98 2.01
CA THR A 32 8.15 -1.95 1.53
C THR A 32 9.49 -1.78 2.26
N ALA A 33 10.18 -2.88 2.54
CA ALA A 33 11.56 -2.84 3.07
C ALA A 33 12.62 -2.63 1.97
N LYS A 34 12.24 -2.78 0.70
CA LYS A 34 13.14 -2.73 -0.45
C LYS A 34 12.57 -1.74 -1.46
N ALA A 35 13.33 -0.68 -1.73
CA ALA A 35 13.00 0.33 -2.73
C ALA A 35 13.43 -0.07 -4.15
N MET A 36 13.49 -1.38 -4.43
CA MET A 36 13.82 -1.88 -5.77
C MET A 36 12.57 -1.77 -6.67
N SER A 37 12.77 -1.45 -7.94
CA SER A 37 11.70 -1.21 -8.92
C SER A 37 10.67 -2.33 -8.96
N ASP A 38 11.13 -3.58 -8.89
CA ASP A 38 10.29 -4.79 -8.95
C ASP A 38 9.33 -4.88 -7.75
N ASP A 39 9.75 -4.47 -6.56
CA ASP A 39 8.89 -4.51 -5.37
C ASP A 39 7.80 -3.44 -5.43
N ARG A 40 8.11 -2.29 -6.04
CA ARG A 40 7.11 -1.25 -6.29
C ARG A 40 6.05 -1.77 -7.26
N GLU A 41 6.46 -2.34 -8.39
CA GLU A 41 5.55 -2.80 -9.43
C GLU A 41 4.59 -3.86 -8.89
N ARG A 42 5.11 -4.85 -8.15
CA ARG A 42 4.30 -5.88 -7.48
C ARG A 42 3.27 -5.31 -6.52
N CYS A 43 3.60 -4.24 -5.78
CA CYS A 43 2.64 -3.59 -4.88
C CYS A 43 1.51 -2.90 -5.66
N ILE A 44 1.85 -2.20 -6.74
CA ILE A 44 0.86 -1.52 -7.58
C ILE A 44 -0.05 -2.54 -8.28
N GLU A 45 0.51 -3.62 -8.83
CA GLU A 45 -0.25 -4.72 -9.43
C GLU A 45 -1.18 -5.43 -8.43
N ALA A 46 -0.73 -5.58 -7.17
CA ALA A 46 -1.56 -6.13 -6.10
C ALA A 46 -2.67 -5.18 -5.65
N GLY A 47 -2.65 -3.92 -6.09
CA GLY A 47 -3.72 -2.93 -5.88
C GLY A 47 -3.35 -1.77 -4.96
N ALA A 48 -2.08 -1.56 -4.63
CA ALA A 48 -1.66 -0.36 -3.91
C ALA A 48 -1.90 0.91 -4.74
N ASN A 49 -2.37 1.96 -4.08
CA ASN A 49 -2.49 3.28 -4.70
C ASN A 49 -1.17 4.06 -4.64
N ASP A 50 -0.40 3.82 -3.59
CA ASP A 50 0.91 4.45 -3.38
C ASP A 50 1.78 3.53 -2.50
N TYR A 51 3.04 3.90 -2.31
CA TYR A 51 3.99 3.13 -1.52
C TYR A 51 5.02 4.01 -0.81
N ILE A 52 5.50 3.54 0.34
CA ILE A 52 6.59 4.14 1.11
C ILE A 52 7.63 3.06 1.43
N ALA A 53 8.90 3.38 1.19
CA ALA A 53 10.01 2.54 1.60
C ALA A 53 10.32 2.72 3.09
N LYS A 54 10.73 1.64 3.75
CA LYS A 54 11.30 1.65 5.11
C LYS A 54 12.79 2.04 5.03
N PRO A 55 13.34 2.77 6.02
CA PRO A 55 12.66 3.30 7.21
C PRO A 55 11.63 4.38 6.87
N ILE A 56 10.52 4.41 7.63
CA ILE A 56 9.37 5.27 7.30
C ILE A 56 9.71 6.72 7.61
N ASP A 57 9.65 7.56 6.57
CA ASP A 57 9.59 9.02 6.71
C ASP A 57 8.16 9.42 7.11
N ILE A 58 8.02 9.96 8.31
CA ILE A 58 6.72 10.33 8.89
C ILE A 58 6.10 11.52 8.16
N ASP A 59 6.89 12.51 7.74
CA ASP A 59 6.38 13.68 7.03
C ASP A 59 5.84 13.29 5.65
N LYS A 60 6.53 12.36 4.98
CA LYS A 60 6.05 11.76 3.73
C LYS A 60 4.75 10.98 3.95
N LEU A 61 4.68 10.13 4.99
CA LEU A 61 3.47 9.36 5.31
C LEU A 61 2.27 10.26 5.59
N VAL A 62 2.45 11.28 6.43
CA VAL A 62 1.39 12.25 6.76
C VAL A 62 0.92 12.98 5.50
N SER A 63 1.84 13.34 4.61
CA SER A 63 1.50 13.99 3.34
C SER A 63 0.65 13.08 2.44
N LEU A 64 1.00 11.79 2.31
CA LEU A 64 0.18 10.83 1.57
C LEU A 64 -1.19 10.62 2.21
N CYS A 65 -1.27 10.50 3.53
CA CYS A 65 -2.54 10.39 4.24
C CYS A 65 -3.43 11.60 3.96
N ARG A 66 -2.89 12.82 3.95
CA ARG A 66 -3.66 14.03 3.60
C ARG A 66 -4.23 13.94 2.18
N VAL A 67 -3.42 13.54 1.20
CA VAL A 67 -3.85 13.40 -0.21
C VAL A 67 -4.97 12.37 -0.36
N TRP A 68 -4.82 11.20 0.28
CA TRP A 68 -5.77 10.09 0.10
C TRP A 68 -7.02 10.20 0.97
N CYS A 69 -6.93 10.84 2.15
CA CYS A 69 -8.09 11.07 3.01
C CYS A 69 -8.92 12.29 2.58
N SER A 70 -8.35 13.25 1.84
CA SER A 70 -9.09 14.41 1.34
C SER A 70 -9.90 14.14 0.08
N ARG A 71 -9.67 13.02 -0.61
CA ARG A 71 -10.35 12.62 -1.86
C ARG A 71 -11.77 12.05 -1.63
N ARG A 72 -12.50 12.56 -0.65
CA ARG A 72 -13.89 12.15 -0.42
C ARG A 72 -14.85 12.80 -1.41
#